data_AF-A0A350BC08-F1
#
_entry.id   AF-A0A350BC08-F1
#
_cell.length_a   1.000
_cell.length_b   1.000
_cell.length_c   1.000
_cell.angle_alpha   90.00
_cell.angle_beta   90.00
_cell.angle_gamma   90.00
#
_symmetry.space_group_name_H-M   'P 1'
#
loop_
_entity.id
_entity.type
_entity.pdbx_description
1 polymer ?
#
loop_
_entity_poly.entity_id
_entity_poly.type
_entity_poly.pdbx_seq_one_letter_code
_entity_poly.pdbx_strand_id
1 'polypeptide(L)' 'MIGHLFNKGYKEVIAGAFKHNIASINGLQKCGMKPIAKKERITYHNNIYECVYVATFRP' A
#
# COMPACT_ATOMS: atom_id res chain seq x y z
N MET A 1 -1.45 -1.15 -14.41
CA MET A 1 -2.65 -1.56 -13.65
C MET A 1 -2.32 -2.78 -12.80
N ILE A 2 -2.89 -2.91 -11.60
CA ILE A 2 -2.64 -4.04 -10.68
C ILE A 2 -2.89 -5.40 -11.36
N GLY A 3 -3.88 -5.49 -12.27
CA GLY A 3 -4.16 -6.71 -13.05
C GLY A 3 -2.97 -7.27 -13.84
N HIS A 4 -2.03 -6.43 -14.30
CA HIS A 4 -0.83 -6.92 -14.98
C HIS A 4 0.12 -7.68 -14.04
N LEU A 5 0.14 -7.34 -12.75
CA LEU A 5 0.91 -8.07 -11.76
C LEU A 5 0.30 -9.46 -11.53
N PHE A 6 -1.02 -9.54 -11.43
CA PHE A 6 -1.70 -10.84 -11.32
C PHE A 6 -1.50 -11.72 -12.56
N ASN A 7 -1.47 -11.14 -13.76
CA ASN A 7 -1.14 -11.87 -15.00
C ASN A 7 0.30 -12.39 -15.02
N LYS A 8 1.23 -11.76 -14.28
CA LYS A 8 2.61 -12.23 -14.09
C LYS A 8 2.74 -13.32 -13.01
N GLY A 9 1.64 -13.72 -12.38
CA GLY A 9 1.62 -14.79 -11.38
C GLY A 9 1.83 -14.31 -9.93
N TYR A 10 1.90 -12.99 -9.69
CA TYR A 10 1.87 -12.49 -8.32
C TYR A 10 0.51 -12.79 -7.67
N LYS A 11 0.50 -13.18 -6.40
CA LYS A 11 -0.73 -13.56 -5.66
C LYS A 11 -1.28 -12.44 -4.79
N GLU A 12 -0.38 -11.55 -4.37
CA GLU A 12 -0.66 -10.44 -3.47
C GLU A 12 0.14 -9.22 -3.92
N VAL A 13 -0.47 -8.05 -3.81
CA VAL A 13 0.19 -6.77 -4.00
C VAL A 13 -0.01 -5.94 -2.74
N ILE A 14 1.10 -5.56 -2.11
CA ILE A 14 1.13 -4.71 -0.93
C ILE A 14 1.68 -3.34 -1.33
N ALA A 15 1.00 -2.28 -0.92
CA ALA A 15 1.46 -0.90 -1.11
C ALA A 15 1.53 -0.17 0.24
N GLY A 16 2.60 0.60 0.42
CA GLY A 16 2.80 1.47 1.58
C GLY A 16 2.50 2.92 1.24
N ALA A 17 1.95 3.66 2.19
CA ALA A 17 1.82 5.11 2.10
C ALA A 17 2.15 5.72 3.48
N PHE A 18 2.72 6.92 3.49
CA PHE A 18 2.87 7.66 4.74
C PHE A 18 1.50 7.93 5.34
N LYS A 19 1.36 7.74 6.66
CA LYS A 19 0.10 7.88 7.39
C LYS A 19 -0.57 9.23 7.20
N HIS A 20 0.21 10.30 7.00
CA HIS A 20 -0.31 11.64 6.77
C HIS A 20 -0.73 11.89 5.32
N ASN A 21 -0.35 11.02 4.37
CA ASN A 21 -0.73 11.14 2.96
C ASN A 21 -2.08 10.46 2.70
N ILE A 22 -3.14 11.11 3.17
CA ILE A 22 -4.53 10.64 3.06
C ILE A 22 -4.96 10.48 1.60
N ALA A 23 -4.49 11.34 0.69
CA ALA A 23 -4.83 11.27 -0.73
C ALA A 23 -4.35 9.96 -1.36
N SER A 24 -3.11 9.55 -1.09
CA SER A 24 -2.57 8.27 -1.58
C SER A 24 -3.32 7.07 -0.99
N ILE A 25 -3.62 7.09 0.32
CA ILE A 25 -4.37 6.02 0.98
C ILE A 25 -5.75 5.85 0.32
N ASN A 26 -6.47 6.95 0.14
CA ASN A 26 -7.79 6.94 -0.51
C ASN A 26 -7.71 6.46 -1.96
N GLY A 27 -6.68 6.85 -2.70
CA GLY A 27 -6.43 6.36 -4.07
C GLY A 27 -6.26 4.85 -4.11
N LEU A 28 -5.44 4.28 -3.23
CA LEU A 28 -5.21 2.84 -3.15
C LEU A 28 -6.49 2.08 -2.77
N GLN A 29 -7.29 2.63 -1.84
CA GLN A 29 -8.58 2.04 -1.47
C GLN A 29 -9.59 2.05 -2.61
N LYS A 30 -9.64 3.12 -3.41
CA LYS A 30 -10.47 3.18 -4.63
C LYS A 30 -10.07 2.13 -5.68
N CYS A 31 -8.82 1.69 -5.67
CA CYS A 31 -8.34 0.58 -6.49
C CYS A 31 -8.65 -0.81 -5.90
N GLY A 32 -9.44 -0.90 -4.84
CA GLY A 32 -9.83 -2.17 -4.22
C GLY A 32 -8.80 -2.75 -3.25
N MET A 33 -7.78 -1.98 -2.87
CA MET A 33 -6.83 -2.40 -1.83
C MET A 33 -7.42 -2.15 -0.43
N LYS A 34 -7.18 -3.07 0.50
CA LYS A 34 -7.71 -3.02 1.86
C LYS A 34 -6.59 -2.78 2.87
N PRO A 35 -6.83 -2.00 3.94
CA PRO A 35 -5.84 -1.82 5.01
C PRO A 35 -5.49 -3.16 5.66
N ILE A 36 -4.21 -3.35 5.95
CA ILE A 36 -3.70 -4.52 6.67
C ILE A 36 -3.08 -4.09 7.99
N ALA A 37 -2.96 -5.02 8.94
CA ALA A 37 -2.35 -4.80 10.25
C ALA A 37 -0.81 -4.76 10.18
N LYS A 38 -0.27 -4.02 9.20
CA LYS A 38 1.16 -3.76 9.04
C LYS A 38 1.41 -2.26 9.11
N LYS A 39 2.35 -1.88 9.97
CA LYS A 39 2.83 -0.52 10.14
C LYS A 39 4.34 -0.56 10.31
N GLU A 40 5.00 0.50 9.87
CA GLU A 40 6.45 0.58 9.97
C GLU A 40 6.85 2.03 10.19
N ARG A 41 7.97 2.26 10.88
CA ARG A 41 8.57 3.59 11.02
C ARG A 41 9.80 3.63 10.13
N ILE A 42 9.80 4.51 9.14
CA ILE A 42 10.91 4.62 8.18
C ILE A 42 11.54 6.00 8.27
N THR A 43 12.88 6.03 8.18
CA THR A 43 13.64 7.27 8.13
C THR A 43 13.70 7.75 6.68
N TYR A 44 13.22 8.95 6.43
CA TYR A 44 13.21 9.59 5.11
C TYR A 44 13.57 11.07 5.28
N HIS A 45 14.58 11.56 4.55
CA HIS A 45 15.15 12.92 4.71
C HIS A 45 15.40 13.30 6.18
N ASN A 46 16.08 12.44 6.94
CA ASN A 46 16.39 12.61 8.38
C ASN A 46 15.16 12.71 9.31
N ASN A 47 13.94 12.47 8.80
CA ASN A 47 12.72 12.47 9.58
C ASN A 47 12.15 11.05 9.68
N ILE A 48 11.53 10.74 10.83
CA ILE A 48 10.86 9.45 11.04
C ILE A 48 9.39 9.59 10.63
N TYR A 49 8.95 8.75 9.70
CA TYR A 49 7.57 8.71 9.25
C TYR A 49 6.93 7.36 9.57
N GLU A 50 5.66 7.41 10.02
CA GLU A 50 4.83 6.21 10.13
C GLU A 50 4.26 5.87 8.74
N CYS A 51 4.54 4.67 8.29
CA CYS A 51 4.03 4.10 7.05
C CYS A 51 2.91 3.10 7.38
N VAL A 52 1.80 3.21 6.64
CA VAL A 52 0.67 2.28 6.70
C VAL A 52 0.60 1.49 5.41
N TYR A 53 0.10 0.27 5.50
CA TYR A 53 0.06 -0.63 4.35
C TYR A 53 -1.37 -1.05 4.00
N VAL A 54 -1.59 -1.21 2.71
CA VAL A 54 -2.80 -1.80 2.12
C VAL A 54 -2.40 -2.96 1.21
N ALA A 55 -3.28 -3.95 1.09
CA ALA A 55 -3.05 -5.11 0.25
C ALA A 55 -4.26 -5.40 -0.64
N THR A 56 -4.01 -6.03 -1.77
CA THR A 56 -5.03 -6.67 -2.58
C THR A 56 -4.53 -8.02 -3.07
N PHE A 57 -5.45 -8.94 -3.23
CA PHE A 57 -5.20 -10.32 -3.62
C PHE A 57 -5.75 -10.54 -5.02
N ARG A 58 -5.20 -11.54 -5.72
CA ARG A 58 -5.79 -11.99 -6.97
C ARG A 58 -7.27 -12.32 -6.71
N PRO A 59 -8.21 -11.71 -7.44
CA PRO A 59 -9.63 -12.03 -7.33
C PRO A 59 -9.93 -13.48 -7.77
#